data_AF-A0A3N5GLQ6-F1
#
_entry.id   AF-A0A3N5GLQ6-F1
#
_cell.length_a   1.000
_cell.length_b   1.000
_cell.length_c   1.000
_cell.angle_alpha   90.00
_cell.angle_beta   90.00
_cell.angle_gamma   90.00
#
_symmetry.space_group_name_H-M   'P 1'
#
loop_
_entity.id
_entity.type
_entity.pdbx_description
1 polymer ?
#
loop_
_entity_poly.entity_id
_entity_poly.type
_entity_poly.pdbx_seq_one_letter_code
_entity_poly.pdbx_strand_id
1 'polypeptide(L)'
;MNFDEADLTDAVIARMENCANPRFELVMTSLIRHLHDFVREVELTEQEWFEGIGFLTATGQMCDDKRQEFILLSDTLGASMLVDAVNHRYPMGATETTVFGPFFVEGAPSRPRWANLAEGVPGTPCFVSGTVRGTAGKPVAGAVIDVWQTDGVEGLYDVQRRDGGMYGRGRITTDADGGYAFRTVQPVSYPIPDDGPVGKMLHRMGRHPWRPAHIHTMITHPDYRTAATHLFVAGDAYLGSDAVFGVKDSLVVDFVQHPPGPTPDGGSSEALFSTAKFDFALAPA
;
A
#
# COMPACT_ATOMS: atom_id res chain seq x y z
N MET A 1 -35.25 -20.38 -24.85
CA MET A 1 -34.75 -19.10 -24.31
C MET A 1 -34.27 -18.29 -25.49
N ASN A 2 -34.77 -17.07 -25.65
CA ASN A 2 -34.03 -16.07 -26.41
C ASN A 2 -32.93 -15.56 -25.48
N PHE A 3 -31.70 -15.46 -25.98
CA PHE A 3 -30.59 -14.85 -25.26
C PHE A 3 -30.44 -13.43 -25.78
N ASP A 4 -31.48 -12.62 -25.59
CA ASP A 4 -31.44 -11.20 -25.89
C ASP A 4 -30.92 -10.40 -24.67
N GLU A 5 -30.79 -9.10 -24.85
CA GLU A 5 -30.21 -8.19 -23.87
C GLU A 5 -30.90 -8.23 -22.49
N ALA A 6 -32.21 -8.48 -22.47
CA ALA A 6 -33.02 -8.52 -21.27
C ALA A 6 -32.82 -9.83 -20.50
N ASP A 7 -32.76 -10.97 -21.22
CA ASP A 7 -32.79 -12.30 -20.60
C ASP A 7 -31.39 -12.91 -20.36
N LEU A 8 -30.35 -12.41 -21.04
CA LEU A 8 -29.01 -13.03 -21.01
C LEU A 8 -28.39 -13.07 -19.60
N THR A 9 -28.56 -12.01 -18.81
CA THR A 9 -27.95 -11.93 -17.46
C THR A 9 -28.48 -13.02 -16.54
N ASP A 10 -29.81 -13.15 -16.47
CA ASP A 10 -30.44 -14.18 -15.63
C ASP A 10 -30.15 -15.58 -16.17
N ALA A 11 -30.07 -15.75 -17.49
CA ALA A 11 -29.68 -17.03 -18.10
C ALA A 11 -28.23 -17.45 -17.74
N VAL A 12 -27.28 -16.52 -17.64
CA VAL A 12 -25.90 -16.81 -17.21
C VAL A 12 -25.86 -17.16 -15.73
N ILE A 13 -26.56 -16.40 -14.88
CA ILE A 13 -26.63 -16.65 -13.43
C ILE A 13 -27.28 -18.02 -13.15
N ALA A 14 -28.34 -18.37 -13.86
CA ALA A 14 -29.02 -19.66 -13.72
C ALA A 14 -28.11 -20.86 -13.98
N ARG A 15 -26.98 -20.71 -14.70
CA ARG A 15 -26.00 -21.79 -14.89
C ARG A 15 -25.26 -22.18 -13.61
N MET A 16 -25.38 -21.39 -12.55
CA MET A 16 -24.78 -21.66 -11.25
C MET A 16 -25.74 -22.36 -10.27
N GLU A 17 -26.93 -22.83 -10.72
CA GLU A 17 -27.93 -23.48 -9.85
C GLU A 17 -27.41 -24.67 -9.02
N ASN A 18 -26.34 -25.33 -9.49
CA ASN A 18 -25.70 -26.47 -8.82
C ASN A 18 -24.37 -26.09 -8.14
N CYS A 19 -24.11 -24.79 -7.91
CA CYS A 19 -22.89 -24.34 -7.23
C CYS A 19 -22.91 -24.79 -5.76
N ALA A 20 -21.97 -25.64 -5.37
CA ALA A 20 -21.91 -26.16 -4.00
C ALA A 20 -21.42 -25.12 -2.97
N ASN A 21 -20.69 -24.08 -3.40
CA ASN A 21 -20.13 -23.07 -2.51
C ASN A 21 -20.99 -21.79 -2.55
N PRO A 22 -21.83 -21.54 -1.52
CA PRO A 22 -22.76 -20.41 -1.51
C PRO A 22 -22.05 -19.05 -1.50
N ARG A 23 -20.83 -18.96 -0.96
CA ARG A 23 -20.06 -17.72 -0.99
C ARG A 23 -19.53 -17.43 -2.39
N PHE A 24 -19.04 -18.45 -3.09
CA PHE A 24 -18.57 -18.32 -4.47
C PHE A 24 -19.73 -17.93 -5.40
N GLU A 25 -20.89 -18.59 -5.26
CA GLU A 25 -22.10 -18.28 -6.02
C GLU A 25 -22.53 -16.83 -5.82
N LEU A 26 -22.55 -16.34 -4.58
CA LEU A 26 -22.87 -14.95 -4.26
C LEU A 26 -21.91 -13.96 -4.95
N VAL A 27 -20.60 -14.20 -4.87
CA VAL A 27 -19.59 -13.31 -5.48
C VAL A 27 -19.73 -13.29 -7.00
N MET A 28 -19.82 -14.46 -7.64
CA MET A 28 -19.93 -14.55 -9.09
C MET A 28 -21.24 -13.98 -9.61
N THR A 29 -22.35 -14.21 -8.91
CA THR A 29 -23.65 -13.62 -9.26
C THR A 29 -23.59 -12.10 -9.26
N SER A 30 -23.01 -11.50 -8.21
CA SER A 30 -22.86 -10.04 -8.13
C SER A 30 -21.95 -9.52 -9.24
N LEU A 31 -20.81 -10.18 -9.50
CA LEU A 31 -19.87 -9.79 -10.55
C LEU A 31 -20.52 -9.81 -11.93
N ILE A 32 -21.24 -10.89 -12.27
CA ILE A 32 -21.92 -11.04 -13.57
C ILE A 32 -22.97 -9.94 -13.75
N ARG A 33 -23.77 -9.65 -12.72
CA ARG A 33 -24.76 -8.55 -12.79
C ARG A 33 -24.08 -7.22 -13.08
N HIS A 34 -23.10 -6.81 -12.28
CA HIS A 34 -22.40 -5.54 -12.48
C HIS A 34 -21.66 -5.45 -13.83
N LEU A 35 -21.06 -6.56 -14.29
CA LEU A 35 -20.41 -6.59 -15.60
C LEU A 35 -21.41 -6.39 -16.75
N HIS A 36 -22.53 -7.12 -16.72
CA HIS A 36 -23.57 -7.00 -17.76
C HIS A 36 -24.27 -5.64 -17.72
N ASP A 37 -24.49 -5.10 -16.52
CA ASP A 37 -25.04 -3.75 -16.35
C ASP A 37 -24.09 -2.69 -16.90
N PHE A 38 -22.78 -2.80 -16.65
CA PHE A 38 -21.77 -1.92 -17.26
C PHE A 38 -21.80 -1.97 -18.79
N VAL A 39 -21.84 -3.17 -19.38
CA VAL A 39 -21.90 -3.35 -20.84
C VAL A 39 -23.13 -2.67 -21.44
N ARG A 40 -24.29 -2.80 -20.80
CA ARG A 40 -25.54 -2.13 -21.22
C ARG A 40 -25.49 -0.63 -21.02
N GLU A 41 -25.03 -0.18 -19.85
CA GLU A 41 -24.99 1.23 -19.46
C GLU A 41 -24.21 2.09 -20.47
N VAL A 42 -23.09 1.56 -20.97
CA VAL A 42 -22.22 2.27 -21.92
C VAL A 42 -22.47 1.89 -23.38
N GLU A 43 -23.44 0.99 -23.65
CA GLU A 43 -23.68 0.41 -24.97
C GLU A 43 -22.38 -0.09 -25.65
N LEU A 44 -21.58 -0.87 -24.90
CA LEU A 44 -20.21 -1.22 -25.27
C LEU A 44 -20.14 -1.82 -26.69
N THR A 45 -19.36 -1.18 -27.58
CA THR A 45 -19.22 -1.65 -28.96
C THR A 45 -18.32 -2.88 -29.05
N GLU A 46 -18.45 -3.65 -30.13
CA GLU A 46 -17.57 -4.80 -30.39
C GLU A 46 -16.09 -4.39 -30.45
N GLN A 47 -15.79 -3.22 -31.03
CA GLN A 47 -14.43 -2.71 -31.09
C GLN A 47 -13.88 -2.40 -29.68
N GLU A 48 -14.65 -1.68 -28.86
CA GLU A 48 -14.24 -1.38 -27.48
C GLU A 48 -14.09 -2.65 -26.64
N TRP A 49 -14.95 -3.65 -26.86
CA TRP A 49 -14.83 -4.95 -26.25
C TRP A 49 -13.51 -5.64 -26.64
N PHE A 50 -13.15 -5.68 -27.92
CA PHE A 50 -11.87 -6.23 -28.37
C PHE A 50 -10.67 -5.46 -27.80
N GLU A 51 -10.75 -4.13 -27.70
CA GLU A 51 -9.73 -3.31 -27.03
C GLU A 51 -9.58 -3.67 -25.55
N GLY A 52 -10.69 -3.86 -24.83
CA GLY A 52 -10.71 -4.30 -23.43
C GLY A 52 -10.11 -5.70 -23.23
N ILE A 53 -10.43 -6.65 -24.12
CA ILE A 53 -9.81 -7.99 -24.11
C ILE A 53 -8.30 -7.90 -24.36
N GLY A 54 -7.88 -7.06 -25.32
CA GLY A 54 -6.46 -6.80 -25.57
C GLY A 54 -5.74 -6.20 -24.36
N PHE A 55 -6.38 -5.27 -23.66
CA PHE A 55 -5.86 -4.66 -22.44
C PHE A 55 -5.67 -5.69 -21.31
N LEU A 56 -6.67 -6.52 -21.02
CA LEU A 56 -6.59 -7.56 -19.99
C LEU A 56 -5.54 -8.62 -20.35
N THR A 57 -5.44 -8.98 -21.63
CA THR A 57 -4.42 -9.91 -22.12
C THR A 57 -3.02 -9.35 -21.91
N ALA A 58 -2.77 -8.10 -22.30
CA ALA A 58 -1.49 -7.45 -22.11
C ALA A 58 -1.14 -7.26 -20.62
N THR A 59 -2.14 -7.01 -19.78
CA THR A 59 -1.98 -6.90 -18.31
C THR A 59 -1.48 -8.24 -17.75
N GLY A 60 -2.09 -9.36 -18.15
CA GLY A 60 -1.64 -10.69 -17.77
C GLY A 60 -0.22 -11.01 -18.26
N GLN A 61 0.11 -10.66 -19.52
CA GLN A 61 1.44 -10.90 -20.10
C GLN A 61 2.56 -10.05 -19.46
N MET A 62 2.21 -8.94 -18.82
CA MET A 62 3.16 -8.08 -18.11
C MET A 62 3.43 -8.56 -16.67
N CYS A 63 2.64 -9.51 -16.15
CA CYS A 63 2.86 -10.06 -14.81
C CYS A 63 4.00 -11.08 -14.81
N ASP A 64 4.89 -10.99 -13.83
CA ASP A 64 5.97 -11.93 -13.55
C ASP A 64 6.20 -12.09 -12.03
N ASP A 65 7.29 -12.75 -11.62
CA ASP A 65 7.62 -13.01 -10.21
C ASP A 65 7.91 -11.73 -9.40
N LYS A 66 8.14 -10.59 -10.07
CA LYS A 66 8.48 -9.29 -9.46
C LYS A 66 7.45 -8.21 -9.76
N ARG A 67 6.69 -8.33 -10.85
CA ARG A 67 5.69 -7.37 -11.31
C ARG A 67 4.31 -7.99 -11.33
N GLN A 68 3.36 -7.38 -10.63
CA GLN A 68 1.96 -7.79 -10.62
C GLN A 68 1.08 -6.69 -11.22
N GLU A 69 0.99 -6.65 -12.55
CA GLU A 69 0.23 -5.62 -13.27
C GLU A 69 -1.29 -5.67 -12.97
N PHE A 70 -1.85 -6.85 -12.66
CA PHE A 70 -3.24 -6.96 -12.20
C PHE A 70 -3.48 -6.33 -10.81
N ILE A 71 -2.49 -6.45 -9.90
CA ILE A 71 -2.56 -5.73 -8.61
C ILE A 71 -2.46 -4.23 -8.88
N LEU A 72 -1.57 -3.80 -9.78
CA LEU A 72 -1.45 -2.39 -10.13
C LEU A 72 -2.73 -1.83 -10.78
N LEU A 73 -3.42 -2.63 -11.60
CA LEU A 73 -4.73 -2.28 -12.15
C LEU A 73 -5.77 -2.11 -11.03
N SER A 74 -5.80 -3.04 -10.06
CA SER A 74 -6.67 -2.94 -8.88
C SER A 74 -6.37 -1.68 -8.05
N ASP A 75 -5.09 -1.37 -7.84
CA ASP A 75 -4.63 -0.20 -7.08
C ASP A 75 -5.06 1.10 -7.76
N THR A 76 -4.80 1.21 -9.06
CA THR A 76 -5.08 2.43 -9.83
C THR A 76 -6.56 2.65 -10.12
N LEU A 77 -7.39 1.61 -10.04
CA LEU A 77 -8.85 1.74 -10.07
C LEU A 77 -9.48 1.88 -8.67
N GLY A 78 -8.66 1.93 -7.61
CA GLY A 78 -9.12 2.09 -6.22
C GLY A 78 -9.75 0.83 -5.61
N ALA A 79 -9.76 -0.29 -6.33
CA ALA A 79 -10.34 -1.54 -5.84
C ALA A 79 -9.57 -2.08 -4.63
N SER A 80 -8.23 -2.00 -4.62
CA SER A 80 -7.42 -2.45 -3.49
C SER A 80 -7.72 -1.68 -2.20
N MET A 81 -7.87 -0.35 -2.31
CA MET A 81 -8.27 0.52 -1.18
C MET A 81 -9.70 0.25 -0.72
N LEU A 82 -10.62 -0.04 -1.65
CA LEU A 82 -11.99 -0.39 -1.28
C LEU A 82 -12.06 -1.74 -0.57
N VAL A 83 -11.29 -2.73 -1.02
CA VAL A 83 -11.16 -4.03 -0.34
C VAL A 83 -10.58 -3.84 1.06
N ASP A 84 -9.53 -3.03 1.22
CA ASP A 84 -8.99 -2.65 2.53
C ASP A 84 -10.07 -2.05 3.44
N ALA A 85 -10.78 -1.02 2.99
CA ALA A 85 -11.80 -0.32 3.77
C ALA A 85 -12.97 -1.23 4.20
N VAL A 86 -13.36 -2.21 3.37
CA VAL A 86 -14.42 -3.17 3.72
C VAL A 86 -13.97 -4.15 4.79
N ASN A 87 -12.71 -4.60 4.75
CA ASN A 87 -12.20 -5.64 5.64
C ASN A 87 -11.60 -5.09 6.95
N HIS A 88 -11.21 -3.82 6.97
CA HIS A 88 -10.56 -3.17 8.12
C HIS A 88 -11.42 -2.06 8.74
N ARG A 89 -12.70 -2.35 8.96
CA ARG A 89 -13.61 -1.50 9.75
C ARG A 89 -13.25 -1.58 11.23
N TYR A 90 -12.15 -0.93 11.59
CA TYR A 90 -11.64 -0.92 12.95
C TYR A 90 -12.45 0.03 13.84
N PRO A 91 -12.50 -0.25 15.17
CA PRO A 91 -13.11 0.66 16.12
C PRO A 91 -12.43 2.03 16.06
N MET A 92 -13.20 3.07 16.41
CA MET A 92 -12.69 4.43 16.52
C MET A 92 -11.43 4.48 17.38
N GLY A 93 -10.42 5.23 16.92
CA GLY A 93 -9.15 5.39 17.61
C GLY A 93 -8.08 4.35 17.25
N ALA A 94 -8.37 3.36 16.41
CA ALA A 94 -7.33 2.53 15.78
C ALA A 94 -6.66 3.30 14.63
N THR A 95 -5.37 3.06 14.38
CA THR A 95 -4.68 3.58 13.19
C THR A 95 -5.34 3.01 11.94
N GLU A 96 -5.59 3.89 10.97
CA GLU A 96 -6.18 3.48 9.70
C GLU A 96 -5.21 2.63 8.88
N THR A 97 -5.73 1.61 8.22
CA THR A 97 -4.98 0.79 7.26
C THR A 97 -4.95 1.46 5.87
N THR A 98 -4.06 1.02 4.99
CA THR A 98 -4.04 1.42 3.58
C THR A 98 -3.40 0.31 2.74
N VAL A 99 -3.42 0.43 1.41
CA VAL A 99 -2.95 -0.60 0.47
C VAL A 99 -1.56 -1.11 0.81
N PHE A 100 -1.39 -2.43 0.80
CA PHE A 100 -0.11 -3.06 1.11
C PHE A 100 1.01 -2.70 0.11
N GLY A 101 0.63 -2.56 -1.16
CA GLY A 101 1.57 -2.37 -2.27
C GLY A 101 2.36 -3.65 -2.63
N PRO A 102 3.08 -3.65 -3.76
CA PRO A 102 3.70 -4.86 -4.30
C PRO A 102 5.13 -5.14 -3.79
N PHE A 103 5.69 -4.28 -2.93
CA PHE A 103 7.14 -4.29 -2.62
C PHE A 103 7.51 -4.84 -1.23
N PHE A 104 6.54 -5.43 -0.52
CA PHE A 104 6.83 -6.19 0.68
C PHE A 104 7.55 -7.49 0.35
N VAL A 105 8.55 -7.84 1.16
CA VAL A 105 9.31 -9.09 1.06
C VAL A 105 9.48 -9.65 2.45
N GLU A 106 9.20 -10.95 2.59
CA GLU A 106 9.41 -11.67 3.84
C GLU A 106 10.90 -11.81 4.19
N GLY A 107 11.21 -12.06 5.46
CA GLY A 107 12.58 -12.31 5.90
C GLY A 107 13.45 -11.06 6.05
N ALA A 108 12.86 -9.86 6.08
CA ALA A 108 13.58 -8.65 6.46
C ALA A 108 14.26 -8.83 7.84
N PRO A 109 15.51 -8.35 8.02
CA PRO A 109 16.27 -8.60 9.23
C PRO A 109 15.63 -7.91 10.44
N SER A 110 15.61 -8.61 11.57
CA SER A 110 15.30 -7.99 12.87
C SER A 110 16.43 -7.05 13.28
N ARG A 111 16.09 -5.84 13.68
CA ARG A 111 17.05 -4.78 14.01
C ARG A 111 16.79 -4.21 15.40
N PRO A 112 17.84 -3.84 16.15
CA PRO A 112 17.67 -3.17 17.44
C PRO A 112 17.10 -1.76 17.25
N ARG A 113 16.57 -1.19 18.34
CA ARG A 113 16.13 0.21 18.39
C ARG A 113 17.23 1.14 17.88
N TRP A 114 16.85 2.13 17.08
CA TRP A 114 17.75 3.10 16.42
C TRP A 114 18.71 2.51 15.38
N ALA A 115 18.56 1.25 14.97
CA ALA A 115 19.30 0.74 13.81
C ALA A 115 18.96 1.53 12.54
N ASN A 116 19.95 1.66 11.65
CA ASN A 116 19.77 2.23 10.32
C ASN A 116 19.25 1.17 9.34
N LEU A 117 17.99 1.31 8.95
CA LEU A 117 17.35 0.43 7.95
C LEU A 117 17.79 0.77 6.52
N ALA A 118 18.32 1.97 6.31
CA ALA A 118 18.72 2.50 5.02
C ALA A 118 20.25 2.70 4.94
N GLU A 119 21.02 1.81 5.58
CA GLU A 119 22.49 1.86 5.51
C GLU A 119 22.97 1.71 4.06
N GLY A 120 23.79 2.66 3.60
CA GLY A 120 24.26 2.70 2.20
C GLY A 120 23.19 3.11 1.17
N VAL A 121 22.01 3.54 1.61
CA VAL A 121 20.96 4.08 0.74
C VAL A 121 21.10 5.60 0.66
N PRO A 122 21.04 6.21 -0.53
CA PRO A 122 21.13 7.65 -0.68
C PRO A 122 19.86 8.36 -0.19
N GLY A 123 20.03 9.54 0.40
CA GLY A 123 18.93 10.41 0.84
C GLY A 123 19.27 11.18 2.11
N THR A 124 18.41 12.13 2.48
CA THR A 124 18.53 12.87 3.75
C THR A 124 18.30 11.91 4.92
N PRO A 125 19.23 11.80 5.90
CA PRO A 125 19.02 10.97 7.08
C PRO A 125 17.71 11.31 7.80
N CYS A 126 16.97 10.29 8.22
CA CYS A 126 15.68 10.43 8.87
C CYS A 126 15.60 9.56 10.13
N PHE A 127 15.07 10.12 11.21
CA PHE A 127 14.86 9.43 12.49
C PHE A 127 13.37 9.30 12.75
N VAL A 128 12.88 8.07 12.80
CA VAL A 128 11.46 7.77 13.02
C VAL A 128 11.29 7.13 14.39
N SER A 129 10.32 7.61 15.16
CA SER A 129 10.04 7.06 16.49
C SER A 129 8.60 7.24 16.91
N GLY A 130 8.18 6.48 17.93
CA GLY A 130 6.85 6.57 18.49
C GLY A 130 6.53 5.45 19.45
N THR A 131 5.25 5.24 19.70
CA THR A 131 4.73 4.16 20.54
C THR A 131 3.64 3.38 19.81
N VAL A 132 3.54 2.09 20.11
CA VAL A 132 2.40 1.24 19.73
C VAL A 132 1.55 1.03 20.98
N ARG A 133 0.26 1.34 20.87
CA ARG A 133 -0.73 1.18 21.92
C ARG A 133 -1.93 0.41 21.40
N GLY A 134 -2.70 -0.21 22.29
CA GLY A 134 -4.04 -0.67 21.95
C GLY A 134 -5.01 0.52 21.90
N THR A 135 -6.18 0.34 21.31
CA THR A 135 -7.26 1.36 21.29
C THR A 135 -7.72 1.82 22.69
N ALA A 136 -7.45 1.03 23.72
CA ALA A 136 -7.67 1.40 25.13
C ALA A 136 -6.51 2.21 25.77
N GLY A 137 -5.50 2.62 24.98
CA GLY A 137 -4.37 3.43 25.42
C GLY A 137 -3.21 2.67 26.09
N LYS A 138 -3.37 1.37 26.35
CA LYS A 138 -2.32 0.52 26.95
C LYS A 138 -1.15 0.34 25.97
N PRO A 139 0.11 0.49 26.40
CA PRO A 139 1.27 0.10 25.60
C PRO A 139 1.19 -1.35 25.12
N VAL A 140 1.62 -1.60 23.89
CA VAL A 140 1.75 -2.95 23.34
C VAL A 140 3.23 -3.28 23.23
N ALA A 141 3.73 -4.02 24.21
CA ALA A 141 5.10 -4.53 24.21
C ALA A 141 5.23 -5.75 23.28
N GLY A 142 6.36 -5.88 22.60
CA GLY A 142 6.60 -7.03 21.72
C GLY A 142 5.83 -7.00 20.39
N ALA A 143 5.09 -5.93 20.08
CA ALA A 143 4.59 -5.71 18.72
C ALA A 143 5.75 -5.60 17.74
N VAL A 144 5.60 -6.26 16.60
CA VAL A 144 6.58 -6.32 15.53
C VAL A 144 6.17 -5.38 14.42
N ILE A 145 7.04 -4.43 14.08
CA ILE A 145 6.86 -3.44 13.03
C ILE A 145 7.80 -3.80 11.87
N ASP A 146 7.26 -4.39 10.81
CA ASP A 146 7.96 -4.51 9.54
C ASP A 146 7.87 -3.16 8.81
N VAL A 147 9.02 -2.63 8.40
CA VAL A 147 9.17 -1.33 7.71
C VAL A 147 9.78 -1.60 6.35
N TRP A 148 9.28 -0.91 5.31
CA TRP A 148 9.93 -0.84 4.00
C TRP A 148 9.63 0.50 3.32
N GLN A 149 10.56 0.99 2.51
CA GLN A 149 10.41 2.23 1.76
C GLN A 149 11.36 2.26 0.56
N THR A 150 11.19 3.26 -0.30
CA THR A 150 12.16 3.60 -1.33
C THR A 150 13.42 4.24 -0.75
N ASP A 151 14.45 4.35 -1.58
CA ASP A 151 15.51 5.33 -1.36
C ASP A 151 14.99 6.78 -1.38
N GLY A 152 15.86 7.72 -1.00
CA GLY A 152 15.53 9.14 -0.88
C GLY A 152 15.98 10.00 -2.07
N VAL A 153 16.28 9.40 -3.23
CA VAL A 153 16.76 10.14 -4.43
C VAL A 153 16.05 9.69 -5.71
N GLU A 154 16.13 8.41 -6.04
CA GLU A 154 15.56 7.81 -7.25
C GLU A 154 14.15 7.26 -7.02
N GLY A 155 13.75 7.03 -5.76
CA GLY A 155 12.43 6.50 -5.43
C GLY A 155 12.29 5.01 -5.73
N LEU A 156 13.39 4.24 -5.62
CA LEU A 156 13.39 2.81 -5.87
C LEU A 156 13.39 2.01 -4.56
N TYR A 157 12.62 0.92 -4.53
CA TYR A 157 12.74 -0.11 -3.51
C TYR A 157 13.97 -0.99 -3.78
N ASP A 158 14.53 -1.58 -2.73
CA ASP A 158 15.66 -2.49 -2.83
C ASP A 158 15.42 -3.70 -3.77
N VAL A 159 14.19 -4.22 -3.84
CA VAL A 159 13.80 -5.30 -4.77
C VAL A 159 13.94 -4.94 -6.24
N GLN A 160 14.02 -3.65 -6.55
CA GLN A 160 14.27 -3.13 -7.89
C GLN A 160 15.78 -2.99 -8.17
N ARG A 161 16.64 -3.09 -7.15
CA ARG A 161 18.10 -3.10 -7.28
C ARG A 161 18.57 -4.49 -7.71
N ARG A 162 19.71 -4.53 -8.42
CA ARG A 162 20.26 -5.77 -9.01
C ARG A 162 21.16 -6.57 -8.06
N ASP A 163 21.56 -5.99 -6.93
CA ASP A 163 22.50 -6.59 -5.98
C ASP A 163 21.82 -7.56 -5.00
N GLY A 164 20.48 -7.56 -4.91
CA GLY A 164 19.70 -8.46 -4.06
C GLY A 164 19.86 -8.19 -2.57
N GLY A 165 20.44 -7.05 -2.18
CA GLY A 165 20.54 -6.64 -0.79
C GLY A 165 19.20 -6.18 -0.24
N MET A 166 19.03 -6.29 1.08
CA MET A 166 17.85 -5.78 1.79
C MET A 166 18.15 -4.40 2.36
N TYR A 167 17.59 -3.36 1.74
CA TYR A 167 17.83 -1.96 2.11
C TYR A 167 16.52 -1.19 2.23
N GLY A 168 16.50 -0.17 3.09
CA GLY A 168 15.29 0.59 3.38
C GLY A 168 14.19 -0.28 4.01
N ARG A 169 14.54 -1.47 4.52
CA ARG A 169 13.63 -2.41 5.15
C ARG A 169 14.19 -3.04 6.40
N GLY A 170 13.32 -3.42 7.32
CA GLY A 170 13.70 -4.14 8.53
C GLY A 170 12.55 -4.31 9.49
N ARG A 171 12.82 -5.06 10.55
CA ARG A 171 11.83 -5.38 11.57
C ARG A 171 12.25 -4.83 12.93
N ILE A 172 11.41 -4.00 13.52
CA ILE A 172 11.62 -3.41 14.85
C ILE A 172 10.60 -4.01 15.82
N THR A 173 11.06 -4.43 17.00
CA THR A 173 10.17 -4.89 18.08
C THR A 173 10.04 -3.79 19.11
N THR A 174 8.80 -3.53 19.54
CA THR A 174 8.51 -2.54 20.58
C THR A 174 9.03 -2.99 21.95
N ASP A 175 9.47 -2.02 22.74
CA ASP A 175 9.90 -2.24 24.13
C ASP A 175 8.72 -2.41 25.11
N ALA A 176 9.03 -2.54 26.40
CA ALA A 176 8.03 -2.73 27.46
C ALA A 176 7.00 -1.59 27.57
N ASP A 177 7.36 -0.38 27.14
CA ASP A 177 6.50 0.80 27.12
C ASP A 177 5.85 1.01 25.74
N GLY A 178 5.94 0.02 24.85
CA GLY A 178 5.43 0.05 23.48
C GLY A 178 6.26 0.93 22.55
N GLY A 179 7.42 1.41 22.98
CA GLY A 179 8.27 2.31 22.20
C GLY A 179 8.96 1.63 21.03
N TYR A 180 9.01 2.30 19.89
CA TYR A 180 9.83 1.92 18.74
C TYR A 180 10.64 3.10 18.23
N ALA A 181 11.79 2.82 17.62
CA ALA A 181 12.56 3.82 16.91
C ALA A 181 13.52 3.18 15.91
N PHE A 182 13.74 3.84 14.78
CA PHE A 182 14.70 3.42 13.75
C PHE A 182 15.23 4.62 12.97
N ARG A 183 16.35 4.41 12.29
CA ARG A 183 16.95 5.36 11.34
C ARG A 183 16.69 4.88 9.92
N THR A 184 16.52 5.82 9.01
CA THR A 184 16.32 5.58 7.58
C THR A 184 16.75 6.82 6.79
N VAL A 185 16.33 6.93 5.53
CA VAL A 185 16.37 8.17 4.74
C VAL A 185 14.96 8.71 4.56
N GLN A 186 14.82 10.03 4.43
CA GLN A 186 13.53 10.64 4.16
C GLN A 186 13.00 10.14 2.81
N PRO A 187 11.77 9.59 2.76
CA PRO A 187 11.22 9.11 1.51
C PRO A 187 10.98 10.27 0.54
N VAL A 188 10.99 9.96 -0.74
CA VAL A 188 10.63 10.87 -1.82
C VAL A 188 9.41 10.32 -2.57
N SER A 189 8.70 11.22 -3.25
CA SER A 189 7.66 10.83 -4.18
C SER A 189 8.25 10.01 -5.32
N TYR A 190 7.51 9.03 -5.81
CA TYR A 190 7.95 8.15 -6.89
C TYR A 190 6.77 7.72 -7.77
N PRO A 191 7.00 7.47 -9.07
CA PRO A 191 5.96 6.95 -9.95
C PRO A 191 5.79 5.44 -9.74
N ILE A 192 4.55 4.95 -9.76
CA ILE A 192 4.31 3.52 -10.00
C ILE A 192 4.81 3.14 -11.41
N PRO A 193 5.07 1.85 -11.70
CA PRO A 193 5.39 1.40 -13.05
C PRO A 193 4.33 1.85 -14.07
N ASP A 194 4.72 2.61 -15.09
CA ASP A 194 3.80 3.21 -16.08
C ASP A 194 4.15 2.84 -17.54
N ASP A 195 5.13 1.97 -17.74
CA ASP A 195 5.52 1.40 -19.05
C ASP A 195 4.55 0.32 -19.56
N GLY A 196 3.64 -0.15 -18.70
CA GLY A 196 2.67 -1.21 -18.98
C GLY A 196 1.28 -0.73 -19.42
N PRO A 197 0.34 -1.67 -19.61
CA PRO A 197 -1.06 -1.34 -19.91
C PRO A 197 -1.67 -0.36 -18.90
N VAL A 198 -1.38 -0.52 -17.60
CA VAL A 198 -1.95 0.34 -16.56
C VAL A 198 -1.48 1.80 -16.70
N GLY A 199 -0.19 2.02 -16.98
CA GLY A 199 0.31 3.37 -17.25
C GLY A 199 -0.33 4.01 -18.46
N LYS A 200 -0.49 3.26 -19.56
CA LYS A 200 -1.22 3.73 -20.76
C LYS A 200 -2.67 4.10 -20.42
N MET A 201 -3.36 3.29 -19.60
CA MET A 201 -4.71 3.59 -19.13
C MET A 201 -4.73 4.90 -18.31
N LEU A 202 -3.82 5.07 -17.35
CA LEU A 202 -3.73 6.28 -16.54
C LEU A 202 -3.53 7.54 -17.40
N HIS A 203 -2.61 7.49 -18.36
CA HIS A 203 -2.40 8.61 -19.27
C HIS A 203 -3.64 8.93 -20.11
N ARG A 204 -4.38 7.91 -20.60
CA ARG A 204 -5.65 8.11 -21.30
C ARG A 204 -6.75 8.69 -20.40
N MET A 205 -6.72 8.40 -19.10
CA MET A 205 -7.60 9.01 -18.10
C MET A 205 -7.16 10.43 -17.68
N GLY A 206 -6.04 10.94 -18.21
CA GLY A 206 -5.48 12.24 -17.79
C GLY A 206 -4.85 12.22 -16.39
N ARG A 207 -4.43 11.05 -15.90
CA ARG A 207 -3.85 10.85 -14.57
C ARG A 207 -2.33 10.68 -14.63
N HIS A 208 -1.67 11.01 -13.52
CA HIS A 208 -0.24 10.80 -13.34
C HIS A 208 0.05 9.51 -12.54
N PRO A 209 1.26 8.92 -12.64
CA PRO A 209 1.62 7.69 -11.92
C PRO A 209 2.20 7.94 -10.52
N TRP A 210 2.40 9.20 -10.11
CA TRP A 210 3.08 9.53 -8.86
C TRP A 210 2.29 9.15 -7.61
N ARG A 211 3.03 8.56 -6.65
CA ARG A 211 2.63 8.41 -5.27
C ARG A 211 3.38 9.43 -4.40
N PRO A 212 2.72 10.02 -3.39
CA PRO A 212 3.38 10.92 -2.44
C PRO A 212 4.46 10.18 -1.65
N ALA A 213 5.46 10.91 -1.15
CA ALA A 213 6.50 10.35 -0.30
C ALA A 213 5.90 9.65 0.94
N HIS A 214 6.29 8.39 1.19
CA HIS A 214 5.80 7.63 2.33
C HIS A 214 6.75 6.53 2.81
N ILE A 215 6.52 6.06 4.04
CA ILE A 215 7.14 4.86 4.62
C ILE A 215 6.04 3.83 4.84
N HIS A 216 6.23 2.59 4.36
CA HIS A 216 5.33 1.50 4.68
C HIS A 216 5.62 0.91 6.06
N THR A 217 4.56 0.51 6.75
CA THR A 217 4.62 -0.21 8.01
C THR A 217 3.58 -1.33 8.04
N MET A 218 3.96 -2.48 8.58
CA MET A 218 3.03 -3.54 8.96
C MET A 218 3.29 -3.91 10.41
N ILE A 219 2.29 -3.69 11.26
CA ILE A 219 2.38 -4.02 12.69
C ILE A 219 1.63 -5.32 12.96
N THR A 220 2.30 -6.27 13.60
CA THR A 220 1.75 -7.56 14.00
C THR A 220 1.95 -7.81 15.50
N HIS A 221 0.95 -8.42 16.14
CA HIS A 221 0.99 -8.87 17.53
C HIS A 221 -0.07 -9.96 17.75
N PRO A 222 0.16 -11.00 18.58
CA PRO A 222 -0.81 -12.10 18.76
C PRO A 222 -2.21 -11.67 19.22
N ASP A 223 -2.28 -10.64 20.06
CA ASP A 223 -3.54 -10.16 20.67
C ASP A 223 -4.25 -9.04 19.89
N TYR A 224 -3.65 -8.57 18.79
CA TYR A 224 -4.17 -7.44 18.01
C TYR A 224 -4.29 -7.79 16.53
N ARG A 225 -5.17 -7.10 15.83
CA ARG A 225 -5.27 -7.20 14.37
C ARG A 225 -4.02 -6.61 13.74
N THR A 226 -3.55 -7.28 12.68
CA THR A 226 -2.50 -6.75 11.83
C THR A 226 -2.92 -5.41 11.25
N ALA A 227 -2.04 -4.42 11.32
CA ALA A 227 -2.25 -3.10 10.72
C ALA A 227 -1.18 -2.86 9.66
N ALA A 228 -1.54 -2.99 8.39
CA ALA A 228 -0.72 -2.53 7.27
C ALA A 228 -1.12 -1.09 6.93
N THR A 229 -0.15 -0.17 6.99
CA THR A 229 -0.40 1.26 6.78
C THR A 229 0.84 2.01 6.32
N HIS A 230 0.69 3.28 5.95
CA HIS A 230 1.77 4.17 5.52
C HIS A 230 1.86 5.40 6.40
N LEU A 231 3.06 5.97 6.48
CA LEU A 231 3.30 7.31 7.01
C LEU A 231 3.64 8.23 5.84
N PHE A 232 2.73 9.12 5.46
CA PHE A 232 2.90 10.06 4.35
C PHE A 232 3.57 11.35 4.80
N VAL A 233 4.43 11.94 3.96
CA VAL A 233 5.12 13.20 4.29
C VAL A 233 4.17 14.39 4.12
N ALA A 234 3.97 15.15 5.19
CA ALA A 234 3.20 16.39 5.15
C ALA A 234 3.81 17.40 4.15
N GLY A 235 2.94 18.04 3.37
CA GLY A 235 3.35 19.03 2.35
C GLY A 235 3.84 18.43 1.03
N ASP A 236 3.80 17.11 0.86
CA ASP A 236 4.10 16.49 -0.43
C ASP A 236 3.07 16.88 -1.51
N ALA A 237 3.55 17.14 -2.73
CA ALA A 237 2.75 17.67 -3.83
C ALA A 237 1.64 16.71 -4.32
N TYR A 238 1.77 15.40 -4.03
CA TYR A 238 0.86 14.36 -4.52
C TYR A 238 -0.10 13.84 -3.44
N LEU A 239 -0.15 14.44 -2.24
CA LEU A 239 -1.08 14.03 -1.18
C LEU A 239 -2.55 14.04 -1.66
N GLY A 240 -2.94 15.05 -2.43
CA GLY A 240 -4.30 15.19 -2.97
C GLY A 240 -4.56 14.38 -4.24
N SER A 241 -3.57 13.66 -4.78
CA SER A 241 -3.68 13.01 -6.08
C SER A 241 -2.92 11.68 -6.20
N ASP A 242 -2.69 10.98 -5.08
CA ASP A 242 -2.02 9.67 -5.06
C ASP A 242 -2.61 8.72 -6.12
N ALA A 243 -1.76 8.19 -6.99
CA ALA A 243 -2.16 7.32 -8.11
C ALA A 243 -2.95 6.08 -7.67
N VAL A 244 -2.78 5.65 -6.42
CA VAL A 244 -3.43 4.45 -5.86
C VAL A 244 -4.39 4.75 -4.69
N PHE A 245 -4.71 6.03 -4.46
CA PHE A 245 -5.68 6.46 -3.44
C PHE A 245 -5.34 6.03 -2.01
N GLY A 246 -4.06 5.86 -1.69
CA GLY A 246 -3.61 5.33 -0.39
C GLY A 246 -3.59 6.33 0.75
N VAL A 247 -3.69 7.63 0.46
CA VAL A 247 -3.58 8.72 1.45
C VAL A 247 -4.85 8.81 2.31
N LYS A 248 -4.63 8.94 3.61
CA LYS A 248 -5.66 9.29 4.60
C LYS A 248 -5.09 10.39 5.49
N ASP A 249 -5.90 11.38 5.86
CA ASP A 249 -5.43 12.55 6.62
C ASP A 249 -4.73 12.18 7.93
N SER A 250 -5.22 11.14 8.62
CA SER A 250 -4.64 10.64 9.88
C SER A 250 -3.25 10.01 9.73
N LEU A 251 -2.85 9.70 8.50
CA LEU A 251 -1.59 9.06 8.14
C LEU A 251 -0.57 10.06 7.59
N VAL A 252 -0.91 11.35 7.51
CA VAL A 252 0.00 12.42 7.11
C VAL A 252 0.81 12.88 8.32
N VAL A 253 2.13 12.84 8.21
CA VAL A 253 3.09 13.03 9.30
C VAL A 253 4.06 14.16 8.98
N ASP A 254 4.37 14.99 9.97
CA ASP A 254 5.39 16.04 9.84
C ASP A 254 6.80 15.42 9.88
N PHE A 255 7.55 15.60 8.79
CA PHE A 255 8.98 15.27 8.71
C PHE A 255 9.79 16.55 8.94
N VAL A 256 10.04 16.86 10.21
CA VAL A 256 10.70 18.10 10.64
C VAL A 256 12.18 18.07 10.26
N GLN A 257 12.65 19.08 9.52
CA GLN A 257 14.06 19.24 9.15
C GLN A 257 14.87 19.87 10.28
N HIS A 258 16.09 19.39 10.46
CA HIS A 258 17.06 19.87 11.45
C HIS A 258 18.42 20.14 10.80
N PRO A 259 19.14 21.20 11.20
CA PRO A 259 20.52 21.41 10.76
C PRO A 259 21.45 20.31 11.32
N PRO A 260 22.70 20.22 10.82
CA PRO A 260 23.74 19.40 11.45
C PRO A 260 23.82 19.65 12.96
N GLY A 261 23.87 18.58 13.76
CA GLY A 261 23.80 18.68 15.21
C GLY A 261 23.42 17.38 15.91
N PRO A 262 23.07 17.45 17.20
CA PRO A 262 22.67 16.29 18.00
C PRO A 262 21.44 15.56 17.42
N THR A 263 21.46 14.24 17.42
CA THR A 263 20.40 13.39 16.87
C THR A 263 19.61 12.65 17.95
N PRO A 264 18.35 12.22 17.69
CA PRO A 264 17.50 11.55 18.68
C PRO A 264 18.04 10.22 19.23
N ASP A 265 18.95 9.57 18.52
CA ASP A 265 19.63 8.34 18.96
C ASP A 265 20.79 8.61 19.95
N GLY A 266 21.00 9.87 20.35
CA GLY A 266 22.09 10.29 21.24
C GLY A 266 23.42 10.55 20.53
N GLY A 267 23.43 10.46 19.19
CA GLY A 267 24.59 10.79 18.36
C GLY A 267 24.60 12.23 17.86
N SER A 268 25.26 12.44 16.72
CA SER A 268 25.25 13.69 15.97
C SER A 268 25.25 13.42 14.47
N SER A 269 24.64 14.31 13.69
CA SER A 269 24.68 14.33 12.23
C SER A 269 25.53 15.50 11.74
N GLU A 270 26.44 15.23 10.80
CA GLU A 270 27.21 16.27 10.09
C GLU A 270 26.43 16.91 8.93
N ALA A 271 25.30 16.30 8.54
CA ALA A 271 24.39 16.78 7.52
C ALA A 271 23.05 17.20 8.11
N LEU A 272 22.25 17.93 7.32
CA LEU A 272 20.82 18.11 7.57
C LEU A 272 20.17 16.73 7.73
N PHE A 273 19.25 16.61 8.67
CA PHE A 273 18.48 15.38 8.89
C PHE A 273 17.02 15.72 9.20
N SER A 274 16.14 14.73 9.12
CA SER A 274 14.74 14.89 9.49
C SER A 274 14.31 13.98 10.64
N THR A 275 13.25 14.36 11.33
CA THR A 275 12.60 13.53 12.35
C THR A 275 11.12 13.40 12.05
N ALA A 276 10.59 12.19 12.21
CA ALA A 276 9.14 11.92 12.17
C ALA A 276 8.72 11.20 13.45
N LYS A 277 7.59 11.63 14.03
CA LYS A 277 6.98 11.00 15.20
C LYS A 277 5.58 10.53 14.87
N PHE A 278 5.28 9.27 15.14
CA PHE A 278 3.95 8.71 14.91
C PHE A 278 3.60 7.67 15.97
N ASP A 279 2.40 7.74 16.55
CA ASP A 279 1.94 6.77 17.54
C ASP A 279 0.88 5.86 16.88
N PHE A 280 1.13 4.55 16.88
CA PHE A 280 0.20 3.55 16.35
C PHE A 280 -0.79 3.11 17.42
N ALA A 281 -2.04 2.90 17.01
CA ALA A 281 -3.11 2.35 17.83
C ALA A 281 -3.68 1.08 17.17
N LEU A 282 -3.52 -0.07 17.83
CA LEU A 282 -3.96 -1.36 17.32
C LEU A 282 -5.34 -1.75 17.86
N ALA A 283 -6.19 -2.26 16.97
CA ALA A 283 -7.46 -2.87 17.32
C ALA A 283 -7.25 -4.28 17.88
N PRO A 284 -7.93 -4.69 18.97
CA PRO A 284 -7.91 -6.08 19.44
C PRO A 284 -8.36 -7.06 18.35
N ALA A 285 -7.80 -8.27 18.36
CA ALA A 285 -8.14 -9.35 17.42
C ALA A 285 -9.66 -9.62 17.36
#